data_AF-A0A3B9KJC5-F1
#
_entry.id   AF-A0A3B9KJC5-F1
#
_cell.length_a   1.000
_cell.length_b   1.000
_cell.length_c   1.000
_cell.angle_alpha   90.00
_cell.angle_beta   90.00
_cell.angle_gamma   90.00
#
_symmetry.space_group_name_H-M   'P 1'
#
loop_
_entity.id
_entity.type
_entity.pdbx_description
1 polymer ?
#
loop_
_entity_poly.entity_id
_entity_poly.type
_entity_poly.pdbx_seq_one_letter_code
_entity_poly.pdbx_strand_id
1 'polypeptide(L)' 'TSDRMLASLTDVITEKTREHGVIKPYIEGTPDCGWMVLDYGSVVVHLFSPQMRDYYQLEELWRRGKVVLHLQ' A
#
# COMPACT_ATOMS: atom_id res chain seq x y z
N THR A 1 -11.01 -9.06 4.45
CA THR A 1 -10.59 -7.66 4.36
C THR A 1 -11.48 -6.98 3.34
N SER A 2 -12.29 -6.01 3.75
CA SER A 2 -13.30 -5.36 2.90
C SER A 2 -12.72 -4.12 2.23
N ASP A 3 -13.24 -3.72 1.07
CA ASP A 3 -12.90 -2.48 0.34
C ASP A 3 -12.91 -1.25 1.25
N ARG A 4 -13.86 -1.21 2.20
CA ARG A 4 -13.91 -0.16 3.23
C ARG A 4 -12.62 -0.10 4.06
N MET A 5 -12.05 -1.25 4.41
CA MET A 5 -10.79 -1.32 5.15
C MET A 5 -9.62 -0.80 4.31
N LEU A 6 -9.57 -1.09 3.00
CA LEU A 6 -8.54 -0.53 2.11
C LEU A 6 -8.64 1.00 2.00
N ALA A 7 -9.86 1.53 1.89
CA ALA A 7 -10.11 2.96 1.93
C ALA A 7 -9.61 3.57 3.26
N SER A 8 -10.04 3.01 4.40
CA SER A 8 -9.63 3.50 5.72
C SER A 8 -8.11 3.42 5.94
N LEU A 9 -7.44 2.37 5.46
CA LEU A 9 -5.98 2.26 5.55
C LEU A 9 -5.28 3.33 4.72
N THR A 10 -5.77 3.60 3.51
CA THR A 10 -5.26 4.67 2.64
C THR A 10 -5.36 6.03 3.32
N ASP A 11 -6.51 6.31 3.94
CA ASP A 11 -6.76 7.55 4.67
C ASP A 11 -5.82 7.69 5.87
N VAL A 12 -5.71 6.64 6.70
CA VAL A 12 -4.83 6.64 7.89
C VAL A 12 -3.37 6.83 7.51
N ILE A 13 -2.89 6.15 6.48
CA ILE A 13 -1.50 6.30 6.01
C ILE A 13 -1.27 7.72 5.50
N THR A 14 -2.20 8.27 4.71
CA THR A 14 -2.10 9.65 4.20
C THR A 14 -2.11 10.67 5.34
N GLU A 15 -2.95 10.49 6.35
CA GLU A 15 -3.00 11.37 7.52
C GLU A 15 -1.72 11.30 8.33
N LYS A 16 -1.23 10.08 8.64
CA LYS A 16 -0.01 9.89 9.44
C LYS A 16 1.24 10.37 8.74
N THR A 17 1.36 10.15 7.44
CA THR A 17 2.49 10.69 6.67
C THR A 17 2.47 12.21 6.62
N ARG A 18 1.29 12.82 6.48
CA ARG A 18 1.10 14.28 6.53
C ARG A 18 1.50 14.88 7.88
N GLU A 19 1.18 14.24 9.00
CA GLU A 19 1.62 14.67 10.35
C GLU A 19 3.16 14.77 10.46
N HIS A 20 3.90 14.00 9.66
CA HIS A 20 5.36 13.99 9.63
C HIS A 20 5.96 14.88 8.53
N GLY A 21 5.14 15.76 7.91
CA GLY A 21 5.59 16.68 6.86
C GLY A 21 5.86 16.02 5.50
N VAL A 22 5.43 14.77 5.31
CA VAL A 22 5.51 14.10 4.01
C VAL A 22 4.43 14.66 3.09
N ILE A 23 4.80 14.94 1.84
CA ILE A 23 3.88 15.44 0.82
C ILE A 23 2.80 14.39 0.52
N LYS A 24 1.61 14.87 0.14
CA LYS A 24 0.51 14.01 -0.28
C LYS A 24 0.98 13.06 -1.39
N PRO A 25 0.77 11.74 -1.26
CA PRO A 25 1.18 10.79 -2.28
C PRO A 25 0.31 10.94 -3.54
N TYR A 26 0.85 10.48 -4.66
CA TYR A 26 0.01 10.13 -5.80
C TYR A 26 -0.66 8.79 -5.51
N ILE A 27 -1.98 8.72 -5.67
CA ILE A 27 -2.77 7.53 -5.35
C ILE A 27 -3.35 6.96 -6.64
N GLU A 28 -3.05 5.70 -6.92
CA GLU A 28 -3.64 4.93 -8.00
C GLU A 28 -4.50 3.78 -7.47
N GLY A 29 -5.52 3.43 -8.25
CA GLY A 29 -6.46 2.35 -7.93
C GLY A 29 -7.70 2.84 -7.20
N THR A 30 -8.61 1.91 -6.95
CA THR A 30 -9.85 2.14 -6.24
C THR A 30 -10.06 1.02 -5.20
N PRO A 31 -10.70 1.28 -4.06
CA PRO A 31 -10.81 0.26 -3.01
C PRO A 31 -11.51 -1.03 -3.45
N ASP A 32 -12.44 -0.93 -4.41
CA ASP A 32 -13.16 -2.05 -5.03
C ASP A 32 -12.30 -2.93 -5.95
N CYS A 33 -11.22 -2.38 -6.54
CA CYS A 33 -10.31 -3.19 -7.34
C CYS A 33 -9.39 -4.06 -6.46
N GLY A 34 -9.35 -3.81 -5.15
CA GLY A 34 -8.57 -4.57 -4.19
C GLY A 34 -7.06 -4.32 -4.25
N TRP A 35 -6.61 -3.32 -5.02
CA TRP A 35 -5.21 -2.91 -5.07
C TRP A 35 -5.10 -1.38 -5.13
N MET A 36 -4.57 -0.80 -4.06
CA MET A 36 -4.26 0.62 -3.99
C MET A 36 -2.74 0.82 -3.99
N VAL A 37 -2.26 1.81 -4.73
CA VAL A 37 -0.84 2.21 -4.74
C VAL A 37 -0.74 3.65 -4.26
N LEU A 38 0.10 3.89 -3.26
CA LEU A 38 0.43 5.23 -2.79
C LEU A 38 1.91 5.49 -3.09
N ASP A 39 2.17 6.40 -4.01
CA ASP A 39 3.52 6.78 -4.43
C ASP A 39 3.96 8.08 -3.76
N TYR A 40 4.99 8.00 -2.93
CA TYR A 40 5.65 9.13 -2.25
C TYR A 40 6.99 9.52 -2.91
N GLY A 41 7.26 9.01 -4.12
CA GLY A 41 8.49 9.22 -4.90
C GLY A 41 9.69 8.42 -4.42
N SER A 42 9.97 8.44 -3.11
CA SER A 42 11.07 7.66 -2.50
C SER A 42 10.63 6.30 -1.97
N VAL A 43 9.34 6.16 -1.66
CA VAL A 43 8.73 4.94 -1.12
C VAL A 43 7.38 4.76 -1.79
N VAL A 44 7.08 3.54 -2.23
CA VAL A 44 5.78 3.17 -2.78
C VAL A 44 5.11 2.16 -1.86
N VAL A 45 3.92 2.48 -1.39
CA VAL A 45 3.12 1.62 -0.52
C VAL A 45 2.07 0.90 -1.37
N HIS A 46 2.07 -0.43 -1.31
CA HIS A 46 1.07 -1.26 -1.98
C HIS A 46 0.11 -1.83 -0.93
N LEU A 47 -1.18 -1.49 -1.04
CA LEU A 47 -2.23 -2.05 -0.19
C LEU A 47 -3.07 -3.04 -1.01
N PHE A 48 -3.14 -4.27 -0.54
CA PHE A 48 -3.84 -5.35 -1.22
C PHE A 48 -4.98 -5.92 -0.40
N SER A 49 -6.07 -6.28 -1.10
CA SER A 49 -6.98 -7.31 -0.62
C SER A 49 -6.23 -8.66 -0.63
N PRO A 50 -6.58 -9.60 0.27
CA PRO A 50 -5.95 -10.92 0.30
C PRO A 50 -5.96 -11.62 -1.06
N GLN A 51 -7.09 -11.52 -1.77
CA GLN A 51 -7.28 -12.11 -3.10
C GLN A 51 -6.31 -11.52 -4.14
N MET A 52 -6.15 -10.19 -4.15
CA MET A 52 -5.25 -9.54 -5.10
C MET A 52 -3.79 -9.78 -4.74
N ARG A 53 -3.44 -9.84 -3.46
CA ARG A 53 -2.08 -10.19 -3.01
C ARG A 53 -1.68 -11.59 -3.49
N ASP A 54 -2.57 -12.56 -3.31
CA ASP A 54 -2.34 -13.95 -3.73
C ASP A 54 -2.26 -14.09 -5.26
N TYR A 55 -3.01 -13.26 -6.00
CA TYR A 55 -2.99 -13.25 -7.46
C TYR A 55 -1.71 -12.62 -8.04
N TYR A 56 -1.31 -11.45 -7.53
CA TYR A 56 -0.17 -10.70 -8.09
C TYR A 56 1.19 -11.16 -7.56
N GLN A 57 1.25 -11.72 -6.34
CA GLN A 57 2.47 -12.30 -5.74
C GLN A 57 3.70 -11.39 -5.88
N LEU A 58 3.55 -10.09 -5.59
CA LEU A 58 4.65 -9.14 -5.71
C LEU A 58 5.87 -9.52 -4.87
N GLU A 59 5.67 -10.28 -3.79
CA GLU A 59 6.74 -10.85 -2.98
C GLU A 59 7.72 -11.68 -3.81
N GLU A 60 7.26 -12.39 -4.84
CA GLU A 60 8.13 -13.16 -5.73
C GLU A 60 8.96 -12.24 -6.64
N LEU A 61 8.37 -11.14 -7.11
CA LEU A 61 9.10 -10.13 -7.88
C LEU A 61 10.22 -9.50 -7.03
N TRP A 62 9.92 -9.19 -5.77
CA TRP A 62 10.85 -8.57 -4.83
C TRP A 62 11.70 -9.57 -4.04
N ARG A 63 11.74 -10.85 -4.43
CA ARG A 63 12.44 -11.91 -3.70
C ARG A 63 13.93 -11.67 -3.49
N ARG A 64 14.57 -10.92 -4.39
CA ARG A 64 15.99 -10.50 -4.28
C ARG A 64 16.19 -9.17 -3.56
N GLY A 65 15.10 -8.48 -3.22
CA GLY A 65 15.11 -7.25 -2.46
C GLY A 65 15.50 -7.50 -1.00
N LYS A 66 16.23 -6.55 -0.41
CA LYS A 66 16.56 -6.61 1.00
C LYS A 66 15.31 -6.25 1.83
N VAL A 67 14.80 -7.20 2.58
CA VAL A 67 13.74 -6.93 3.57
C VAL A 67 14.34 -6.08 4.69
N VAL A 68 13.88 -4.84 4.81
CA VAL A 68 14.31 -3.91 5.87
C VAL A 68 13.52 -4.13 7.16
N LEU A 69 12.23 -4.45 7.04
CA LEU A 69 11.33 -4.70 8.15
C LEU A 69 10.20 -5.66 7.72
N HIS A 70 9.86 -6.62 8.56
CA HIS A 70 8.69 -7.47 8.42
C HIS A 70 7.91 -7.46 9.75
N LEU A 71 6.62 -7.13 9.69
CA LEU A 71 5.73 -7.10 10.84
C LEU A 71 4.63 -8.16 10.63
N GLN A 72 4.30 -8.90 11.69
CA GLN A 72 3.25 -9.93 11.69
C GLN A 72 1.89 -9.37 12.10
#